data_AF-A0A1I4NYA4-F1
#
_entry.id   AF-A0A1I4NYA4-F1
#
_cell.length_a   1.000
_cell.length_b   1.000
_cell.length_c   1.000
_cell.angle_alpha   90.00
_cell.angle_beta   90.00
_cell.angle_gamma   90.00
#
_symmetry.space_group_name_H-M   'P 1'
#
loop_
_entity.id
_entity.type
_entity.pdbx_description
1 polymer ?
#
loop_
_entity_poly.entity_id
_entity_poly.type
_entity_poly.pdbx_seq_one_letter_code
_entity_poly.pdbx_strand_id
1 'polypeptide(L)'
;MTDTLHFPLSAVVGADDLKLALCLTAIDPKIGGVLIEGPRGMAKSTLARGLADLLASGQFVTLPLGATEERLVGTLDLDAALGEGRAQFSPGVLAKADGGVLYVDEVNLLPDHLVDLLLDVAASGTNLIERDGISHRHPARFVLIGTMNPEEGELRPQLLDRFGLNVVLGGLTLPLERGQIIRRRLDFDTDPQAFCAQWEPEQQALRTRCEQARAALASIPLDDQALEWITQRCFAAGVDGLRADLVWLRAARAHAAWRGAAAIGEQDIDAVAEFALRHRRRELGTPAPQSSPAPQSPAAQAGNSSEGQGQWGEMPAQALPTGARREVPSWPKKP
;
A
#
# COMPACT_ATOMS: atom_id res chain seq x y z
N MET A 1 24.00 14.85 10.82
CA MET A 1 22.62 14.72 10.29
C MET A 1 22.58 15.60 9.06
N THR A 2 22.71 15.04 7.86
CA THR A 2 22.54 15.78 6.61
C THR A 2 21.05 16.07 6.49
N ASP A 3 20.64 17.21 7.01
CA ASP A 3 19.27 17.70 6.95
C ASP A 3 18.98 18.01 5.47
N THR A 4 18.46 17.01 4.77
CA THR A 4 18.14 17.14 3.36
C THR A 4 16.84 17.93 3.32
N LEU A 5 16.91 19.21 2.97
CA LEU A 5 15.73 20.06 2.90
C LEU A 5 14.74 19.44 1.92
N HIS A 6 13.58 19.05 2.44
CA HIS A 6 12.47 18.55 1.65
C HIS A 6 11.60 19.72 1.19
N PHE A 7 10.91 19.52 0.07
CA PHE A 7 9.94 20.49 -0.40
C PHE A 7 8.73 20.49 0.56
N PRO A 8 8.39 21.64 1.20
CA PRO A 8 7.32 21.70 2.20
C PRO A 8 5.98 21.23 1.65
N LEU A 9 5.25 20.43 2.43
CA LEU A 9 3.94 19.92 2.02
C LEU A 9 2.92 21.06 1.83
N SER A 10 3.02 22.10 2.66
CA SER A 10 2.25 23.35 2.56
C SER A 10 2.47 24.08 1.23
N ALA A 11 3.67 23.95 0.64
CA ALA A 11 4.05 24.62 -0.60
C ALA A 11 3.59 23.86 -1.86
N VAL A 12 3.09 22.62 -1.76
CA VAL A 12 2.58 21.90 -2.92
C VAL A 12 1.24 22.50 -3.37
N VAL A 13 1.07 22.73 -4.67
CA VAL A 13 -0.17 23.28 -5.23
C VAL A 13 -1.12 22.13 -5.58
N GLY A 14 -2.39 22.24 -5.20
CA GLY A 14 -3.42 21.22 -5.46
C GLY A 14 -3.18 19.92 -4.68
N ALA A 15 -3.70 18.81 -5.22
CA ALA A 15 -3.65 17.47 -4.64
C ALA A 15 -4.21 17.41 -3.20
N ASP A 16 -5.30 18.14 -2.95
CA ASP A 16 -5.87 18.29 -1.60
C ASP A 16 -6.33 16.96 -1.01
N ASP A 17 -6.89 16.08 -1.84
CA ASP A 17 -7.26 14.71 -1.46
C ASP A 17 -6.07 13.89 -0.97
N LEU A 18 -4.93 13.99 -1.68
CA LEU A 18 -3.72 13.27 -1.28
C LEU A 18 -3.12 13.87 -0.02
N LYS A 19 -3.07 15.20 0.11
CA LYS A 19 -2.63 15.85 1.34
C LYS A 19 -3.48 15.43 2.53
N LEU A 20 -4.80 15.36 2.35
CA LEU A 20 -5.73 14.91 3.38
C LEU A 20 -5.45 13.46 3.75
N ALA A 21 -5.40 12.53 2.79
CA ALA A 21 -5.11 11.11 3.07
C ALA A 21 -3.77 10.91 3.79
N LEU A 22 -2.73 11.66 3.40
CA LEU A 22 -1.43 11.64 4.08
C LEU A 22 -1.55 12.17 5.53
N CYS A 23 -2.25 13.29 5.76
CA CYS A 23 -2.48 13.80 7.11
C CYS A 23 -3.27 12.80 7.98
N LEU A 24 -4.31 12.16 7.43
CA LEU A 24 -5.11 11.17 8.15
C LEU A 24 -4.29 9.95 8.56
N THR A 25 -3.41 9.46 7.68
CA THR A 25 -2.51 8.34 7.99
C THR A 25 -1.37 8.72 8.94
N ALA A 26 -0.93 9.98 8.94
CA ALA A 26 -0.08 10.50 10.00
C ALA A 26 -0.82 10.59 11.35
N ILE A 27 -2.13 10.86 11.38
CA ILE A 27 -2.90 10.93 12.61
C ILE A 27 -3.17 9.53 13.18
N ASP A 28 -3.68 8.61 12.35
CA ASP A 28 -3.92 7.21 12.71
C ASP A 28 -3.20 6.25 11.75
N PRO A 29 -1.95 5.83 12.06
CA PRO A 29 -1.21 4.87 11.24
C PRO A 29 -1.92 3.53 11.05
N LYS A 30 -2.86 3.17 11.94
CA LYS A 30 -3.63 1.91 11.86
C LYS A 30 -4.69 1.92 10.76
N ILE A 31 -4.84 3.02 10.02
CA ILE A 31 -5.65 3.05 8.80
C ILE A 31 -5.13 2.07 7.74
N GLY A 32 -3.81 1.79 7.71
CA GLY A 32 -3.22 0.77 6.83
C GLY A 32 -2.53 1.30 5.58
N GLY A 33 -1.92 2.48 5.66
CA GLY A 33 -1.13 3.08 4.56
C GLY A 33 -1.96 3.73 3.46
N VAL A 34 -1.26 4.35 2.51
CA VAL A 34 -1.83 5.09 1.37
C VAL A 34 -1.27 4.54 0.06
N LEU A 35 -2.16 4.27 -0.89
CA LEU A 35 -1.83 3.91 -2.26
C LEU A 35 -2.12 5.09 -3.19
N ILE A 36 -1.12 5.53 -3.94
CA ILE A 36 -1.18 6.71 -4.81
C ILE A 36 -1.11 6.28 -6.28
N GLU A 37 -2.27 6.31 -6.95
CA GLU A 37 -2.37 6.06 -8.38
C GLU A 37 -2.16 7.35 -9.18
N GLY A 38 -1.71 7.22 -10.42
CA GLY A 38 -1.56 8.34 -11.35
C GLY A 38 -0.29 8.27 -12.20
N PRO A 39 -0.16 9.15 -13.19
CA PRO A 39 0.97 9.12 -14.10
C PRO A 39 2.28 9.59 -13.44
N ARG A 40 3.39 9.29 -14.12
CA ARG A 40 4.72 9.80 -13.75
C ARG A 40 4.72 11.33 -13.78
N GLY A 41 5.42 11.95 -12.84
CA GLY A 41 5.59 13.42 -12.78
C GLY A 41 4.56 14.20 -11.96
N MET A 42 3.59 13.54 -11.31
CA MET A 42 2.55 14.19 -10.48
C MET A 42 2.99 14.49 -9.04
N ALA A 43 4.28 14.76 -8.81
CA ALA A 43 4.84 15.09 -7.49
C ALA A 43 4.55 14.06 -6.36
N LYS A 44 4.22 12.80 -6.68
CA LYS A 44 3.89 11.75 -5.70
C LYS A 44 4.97 11.56 -4.64
N SER A 45 6.22 11.39 -5.07
CA SER A 45 7.36 11.23 -4.15
C SER A 45 7.68 12.50 -3.38
N THR A 46 7.36 13.69 -3.93
CA THR A 46 7.50 14.97 -3.23
C THR A 46 6.49 15.08 -2.09
N LEU A 47 5.21 14.79 -2.37
CA LEU A 47 4.14 14.76 -1.36
C LEU A 47 4.41 13.71 -0.28
N ALA A 48 4.88 12.53 -0.67
CA ALA A 48 5.24 11.46 0.27
C ALA A 48 6.41 11.84 1.19
N ARG A 49 7.45 12.53 0.66
CA ARG A 49 8.57 13.04 1.47
C ARG A 49 8.11 14.11 2.45
N GLY A 50 7.27 15.04 2.00
CA GLY A 50 6.69 16.06 2.86
C GLY A 50 5.86 15.50 4.04
N LEU A 51 5.37 14.26 3.94
CA LEU A 51 4.73 13.58 5.08
C LEU A 51 5.74 13.23 6.18
N ALA A 52 6.96 12.83 5.84
CA ALA A 52 7.96 12.45 6.84
C ALA A 52 8.25 13.63 7.78
N ASP A 53 8.24 14.85 7.24
CA ASP A 53 8.40 16.07 8.02
C ASP A 53 7.26 16.27 9.03
N LEU A 54 6.07 15.70 8.80
CA LEU A 54 4.94 15.75 9.74
C LEU A 54 5.00 14.67 10.83
N LEU A 55 5.86 13.65 10.68
CA LEU A 55 6.03 12.60 11.67
C LEU A 55 7.16 12.95 12.64
N ALA A 56 7.00 12.55 13.90
CA ALA A 56 7.96 12.85 14.97
C ALA A 56 9.38 12.29 14.72
N SER A 57 9.52 11.23 13.93
CA SER A 57 10.83 10.65 13.61
C SER A 57 11.54 11.36 12.46
N GLY A 58 10.81 12.06 11.58
CA GLY A 58 11.34 12.63 10.34
C GLY A 58 11.92 11.60 9.36
N GLN A 59 11.82 10.29 9.64
CA GLN A 59 12.49 9.27 8.83
C GLN A 59 11.69 9.00 7.56
N PHE A 60 12.32 9.19 6.40
CA PHE A 60 11.81 8.79 5.10
C PHE A 60 12.71 7.74 4.49
N VAL A 61 12.18 6.53 4.31
CA VAL A 61 12.92 5.40 3.75
C VAL A 61 12.27 4.99 2.44
N THR A 62 13.07 4.87 1.38
CA THR A 62 12.61 4.39 0.07
C THR A 62 13.01 2.94 -0.14
N LEU A 63 12.07 2.12 -0.58
CA LEU A 63 12.33 0.76 -1.05
C LEU A 63 12.63 0.78 -2.56
N PRO A 64 13.80 0.34 -3.02
CA PRO A 64 14.09 0.22 -4.44
C PRO A 64 13.34 -0.97 -5.06
N LEU A 65 12.99 -0.85 -6.35
CA LEU A 65 12.29 -1.91 -7.12
C LEU A 65 13.03 -3.26 -7.12
N GLY A 66 14.36 -3.24 -7.09
CA GLY A 66 15.21 -4.45 -7.04
C GLY A 66 15.53 -4.92 -5.62
N ALA A 67 14.72 -4.56 -4.61
CA ALA A 67 14.96 -5.01 -3.25
C ALA A 67 14.77 -6.53 -3.13
N THR A 68 15.73 -7.19 -2.49
CA THR A 68 15.58 -8.57 -2.06
C THR A 68 14.90 -8.62 -0.70
N GLU A 69 14.28 -9.75 -0.38
CA GLU A 69 13.69 -10.01 0.94
C GLU A 69 14.69 -9.73 2.08
N GLU A 70 15.94 -10.16 1.90
CA GLU A 70 17.03 -9.94 2.86
C GLU A 70 17.34 -8.45 3.11
N ARG A 71 17.28 -7.62 2.07
CA ARG A 71 17.46 -6.17 2.24
C ARG A 71 16.25 -5.53 2.91
N LEU A 72 15.06 -6.05 2.64
CA LEU A 72 13.82 -5.55 3.20
C LEU A 72 13.74 -5.85 4.71
N VAL A 73 13.83 -7.14 5.05
CA VAL A 73 13.64 -7.71 6.37
C VAL A 73 14.90 -7.58 7.23
N GLY A 74 16.07 -7.67 6.61
CA GLY A 74 17.36 -7.80 7.28
C GLY A 74 17.87 -9.24 7.25
N THR A 75 19.14 -9.42 7.61
CA THR A 75 19.79 -10.73 7.66
C THR A 75 20.32 -11.01 9.06
N LEU A 76 20.47 -12.29 9.38
CA LEU A 76 21.18 -12.76 10.57
C LEU A 76 22.52 -13.30 10.11
N ASP A 77 23.61 -12.72 10.61
CA ASP A 77 24.97 -13.21 10.34
C ASP A 77 25.26 -14.42 11.24
N LEU A 78 25.33 -15.60 10.61
CA LEU A 78 25.63 -16.87 11.25
C LEU A 78 27.12 -17.07 11.50
N ASP A 79 27.99 -16.47 10.69
CA ASP A 79 29.44 -16.61 10.85
C ASP A 79 29.88 -15.91 12.14
N ALA A 80 29.28 -14.75 12.44
CA ALA A 80 29.38 -14.09 13.75
C ALA A 80 28.76 -14.94 14.88
N ALA A 81 27.64 -15.64 14.61
CA ALA A 81 26.99 -16.50 15.58
C ALA A 81 27.84 -17.72 15.99
N LEU A 82 28.56 -18.32 15.04
CA LEU A 82 29.42 -19.48 15.25
C LEU A 82 30.77 -19.10 15.89
N GLY A 83 31.30 -17.92 15.61
CA GLY A 83 32.57 -17.43 16.17
C GLY A 83 32.44 -16.81 17.58
N GLU A 84 31.44 -15.94 17.79
CA GLU A 84 31.27 -15.17 19.05
C GLU A 84 30.10 -15.66 19.92
N GLY A 85 29.35 -16.68 19.46
CA GLY A 85 28.18 -17.21 20.18
C GLY A 85 26.98 -16.26 20.20
N ARG A 86 26.98 -15.22 19.35
CA ARG A 86 25.90 -14.22 19.26
C ARG A 86 25.55 -13.97 17.80
N ALA A 87 24.31 -14.29 17.41
CA ALA A 87 23.80 -13.93 16.09
C ALA A 87 23.79 -12.41 15.94
N GLN A 88 24.54 -11.89 14.97
CA GLN A 88 24.58 -10.46 14.70
C GLN A 88 23.50 -10.11 13.68
N PHE A 89 22.54 -9.29 14.10
CA PHE A 89 21.48 -8.82 13.21
C PHE A 89 21.96 -7.66 12.34
N SER A 90 21.81 -7.82 11.03
CA SER A 90 22.02 -6.75 10.04
C SER A 90 20.67 -6.12 9.67
N PRO A 91 20.42 -4.86 10.06
CA PRO A 91 19.11 -4.22 9.90
C PRO A 91 18.75 -3.99 8.44
N GLY A 92 17.55 -4.45 8.07
CA GLY A 92 16.94 -4.19 6.77
C GLY A 92 16.31 -2.79 6.64
N VAL A 93 15.64 -2.57 5.52
CA VAL A 93 14.86 -1.35 5.23
C VAL A 93 13.74 -1.16 6.26
N LEU A 94 13.08 -2.23 6.69
CA LEU A 94 11.99 -2.17 7.67
C LEU A 94 12.45 -1.65 9.04
N ALA A 95 13.65 -2.02 9.47
CA ALA A 95 14.23 -1.53 10.72
C ALA A 95 14.53 -0.03 10.65
N LYS A 96 15.00 0.45 9.49
CA LYS A 96 15.28 1.88 9.26
C LYS A 96 14.01 2.72 9.17
N ALA A 97 12.90 2.12 8.77
CA ALA A 97 11.62 2.80 8.63
C ALA A 97 10.86 2.94 9.96
N ASP A 98 11.28 2.29 11.05
CA ASP A 98 10.56 2.33 12.33
C ASP A 98 10.33 3.78 12.81
N GLY A 99 9.07 4.09 13.13
CA GLY A 99 8.61 5.41 13.52
C GLY A 99 8.42 6.40 12.37
N GLY A 100 8.77 6.05 11.13
CA GLY A 100 8.78 6.95 9.97
C GLY A 100 7.83 6.57 8.84
N VAL A 101 8.23 6.94 7.62
CA VAL A 101 7.53 6.63 6.37
C VAL A 101 8.35 5.62 5.57
N LEU A 102 7.69 4.56 5.11
CA LEU A 102 8.23 3.66 4.09
C LEU A 102 7.54 3.96 2.76
N TYR A 103 8.31 4.54 1.83
CA TYR A 103 7.87 4.82 0.48
C TYR A 103 8.29 3.71 -0.46
N VAL A 104 7.34 3.23 -1.25
CA VAL A 104 7.54 2.20 -2.26
C VAL A 104 7.08 2.77 -3.59
N ASP A 105 8.03 2.97 -4.50
CA ASP A 105 7.72 3.42 -5.85
C ASP A 105 7.25 2.24 -6.69
N GLU A 106 6.18 2.42 -7.45
CA GLU A 106 5.65 1.41 -8.39
C GLU A 106 5.48 0.04 -7.72
N VAL A 107 4.64 -0.01 -6.68
CA VAL A 107 4.34 -1.23 -5.91
C VAL A 107 3.86 -2.39 -6.78
N ASN A 108 3.28 -2.10 -7.95
CA ASN A 108 2.85 -3.08 -8.94
C ASN A 108 4.01 -3.83 -9.64
N LEU A 109 5.24 -3.30 -9.57
CA LEU A 109 6.44 -3.92 -10.15
C LEU A 109 7.19 -4.82 -9.16
N LEU A 110 6.83 -4.76 -7.87
CA LEU A 110 7.46 -5.61 -6.86
C LEU A 110 6.91 -7.04 -6.91
N PRO A 111 7.74 -8.04 -6.55
CA PRO A 111 7.26 -9.40 -6.33
C PRO A 111 6.14 -9.46 -5.28
N ASP A 112 5.06 -10.19 -5.59
CA ASP A 112 3.85 -10.32 -4.74
C ASP A 112 4.19 -10.62 -3.27
N HIS A 113 5.10 -11.57 -3.03
CA HIS A 113 5.49 -11.98 -1.67
C HIS A 113 6.15 -10.85 -0.86
N LEU A 114 6.88 -9.94 -1.50
CA LEU A 114 7.46 -8.77 -0.81
C LEU A 114 6.38 -7.76 -0.45
N VAL A 115 5.41 -7.56 -1.35
CA VAL A 115 4.27 -6.67 -1.09
C VAL A 115 3.41 -7.22 0.06
N ASP A 116 3.17 -8.53 0.10
CA ASP A 116 2.48 -9.18 1.21
C ASP A 116 3.21 -8.97 2.54
N LEU A 117 4.53 -9.23 2.57
CA LEU A 117 5.34 -9.03 3.76
C LEU A 117 5.31 -7.56 4.23
N LEU A 118 5.45 -6.62 3.31
CA LEU A 118 5.37 -5.18 3.60
C LEU A 118 4.05 -4.81 4.26
N LEU A 119 2.94 -5.30 3.71
CA LEU A 119 1.60 -5.04 4.22
C LEU A 119 1.35 -5.73 5.56
N ASP A 120 1.91 -6.92 5.79
CA ASP A 120 1.83 -7.64 7.07
C ASP A 120 2.58 -6.91 8.18
N VAL A 121 3.80 -6.44 7.88
CA VAL A 121 4.61 -5.68 8.84
C VAL A 121 3.98 -4.31 9.08
N ALA A 122 3.45 -3.63 8.05
CA ALA A 122 2.76 -2.37 8.23
C ALA A 122 1.50 -2.50 9.12
N ALA A 123 0.75 -3.59 8.99
CA ALA A 123 -0.44 -3.84 9.80
C ALA A 123 -0.11 -4.28 11.25
N SER A 124 0.89 -5.15 11.42
CA SER A 124 1.30 -5.68 12.74
C SER A 124 2.23 -4.74 13.51
N GLY A 125 2.94 -3.84 12.81
CA GLY A 125 3.95 -2.94 13.37
C GLY A 125 5.21 -3.64 13.87
N THR A 126 5.42 -4.92 13.52
CA THR A 126 6.52 -5.73 14.01
C THR A 126 7.09 -6.58 12.88
N ASN A 127 8.40 -6.52 12.68
CA ASN A 127 9.08 -7.39 11.73
C ASN A 127 9.59 -8.65 12.45
N LEU A 128 9.34 -9.81 11.86
CA LEU A 128 9.75 -11.12 12.35
C LEU A 128 10.65 -11.78 11.31
N ILE A 129 11.81 -12.23 11.74
CA ILE A 129 12.84 -12.84 10.90
C ILE A 129 13.10 -14.23 11.44
N GLU A 130 12.81 -15.25 10.64
CA GLU A 130 13.04 -16.65 10.99
C GLU A 130 13.97 -17.29 9.97
N ARG A 131 15.21 -17.55 10.37
CA ARG A 131 16.20 -18.25 9.54
C ARG A 131 17.08 -19.15 10.38
N ASP A 132 17.37 -20.34 9.83
CA ASP A 132 18.33 -21.30 10.38
C ASP A 132 18.08 -21.65 11.87
N GLY A 133 16.81 -21.73 12.27
CA GLY A 133 16.38 -22.04 13.63
C GLY A 133 16.44 -20.87 14.63
N ILE A 134 16.79 -19.67 14.18
CA ILE A 134 16.84 -18.45 14.98
C ILE A 134 15.68 -17.54 14.59
N SER A 135 14.96 -17.05 15.60
CA SER A 135 13.88 -16.08 15.45
C SER A 135 14.33 -14.74 16.05
N HIS A 136 14.27 -13.68 15.26
CA HIS A 136 14.55 -12.32 15.70
C HIS A 136 13.35 -11.41 15.39
N ARG A 137 12.95 -10.59 16.34
CA ARG A 137 11.78 -9.72 16.24
C ARG A 137 12.14 -8.30 16.64
N HIS A 138 11.75 -7.33 15.82
CA HIS A 138 11.97 -5.91 16.12
C HIS A 138 10.75 -5.06 15.75
N PRO A 139 10.54 -3.91 16.41
CA PRO A 139 9.49 -2.97 16.03
C PRO A 139 9.75 -2.41 14.63
N ALA A 140 8.68 -2.24 13.86
CA ALA A 140 8.69 -1.66 12.52
C ALA A 140 7.36 -0.93 12.29
N ARG A 141 7.09 0.10 13.09
CA ARG A 141 5.87 0.91 13.04
C ARG A 141 6.08 2.08 12.10
N PHE A 142 5.75 1.91 10.83
CA PHE A 142 5.89 2.93 9.81
C PHE A 142 4.56 3.19 9.10
N VAL A 143 4.44 4.37 8.49
CA VAL A 143 3.37 4.66 7.54
C VAL A 143 3.81 4.19 6.15
N LEU A 144 3.09 3.24 5.58
CA LEU A 144 3.34 2.75 4.22
C LEU A 144 2.72 3.70 3.19
N ILE A 145 3.54 4.15 2.24
CA ILE A 145 3.08 4.86 1.04
C ILE A 145 3.52 4.07 -0.18
N GLY A 146 2.56 3.53 -0.94
CA GLY A 146 2.79 2.92 -2.23
C GLY A 146 2.40 3.86 -3.35
N THR A 147 3.16 3.91 -4.44
CA THR A 147 2.71 4.52 -5.69
C THR A 147 2.52 3.46 -6.75
N MET A 148 1.58 3.66 -7.67
CA MET A 148 1.50 2.85 -8.88
C MET A 148 1.08 3.68 -10.08
N ASN A 149 1.45 3.18 -11.26
CA ASN A 149 0.97 3.67 -12.55
C ASN A 149 0.07 2.57 -13.16
N PRO A 150 -1.26 2.79 -13.30
CA PRO A 150 -2.17 1.82 -13.88
C PRO A 150 -1.76 1.37 -15.30
N GLU A 151 -1.03 2.21 -16.05
CA GLU A 151 -0.53 1.88 -17.38
C GLU A 151 0.57 0.81 -17.37
N GLU A 152 1.26 0.61 -16.25
CA GLU A 152 2.37 -0.33 -16.10
C GLU A 152 1.94 -1.66 -15.45
N GLY A 153 0.64 -1.83 -15.22
CA GLY A 153 0.04 -3.04 -14.64
C GLY A 153 -0.76 -2.76 -13.37
N GLU A 154 -1.68 -3.65 -13.07
CA GLU A 154 -2.54 -3.59 -11.89
C GLU A 154 -2.00 -4.48 -10.76
N LEU A 155 -2.16 -4.01 -9.52
CA LEU A 155 -1.96 -4.85 -8.34
C LEU A 155 -3.11 -5.85 -8.21
N ARG A 156 -2.80 -7.03 -7.66
CA ARG A 156 -3.84 -8.02 -7.35
C ARG A 156 -4.90 -7.43 -6.41
N PRO A 157 -6.21 -7.69 -6.62
CA PRO A 157 -7.27 -7.17 -5.77
C PRO A 157 -7.09 -7.49 -4.28
N GLN A 158 -6.50 -8.64 -3.95
CA GLN A 158 -6.22 -9.05 -2.58
C GLN A 158 -5.16 -8.14 -1.90
N LEU A 159 -4.18 -7.66 -2.65
CA LEU A 159 -3.15 -6.74 -2.16
C LEU A 159 -3.68 -5.30 -2.10
N LEU A 160 -4.46 -4.90 -3.11
CA LEU A 160 -5.15 -3.61 -3.12
C LEU A 160 -6.01 -3.44 -1.87
N ASP A 161 -6.85 -4.43 -1.55
CA ASP A 161 -7.74 -4.35 -0.39
C ASP A 161 -6.99 -4.18 0.95
N ARG A 162 -5.74 -4.63 1.05
CA ARG A 162 -4.91 -4.48 2.25
C ARG A 162 -4.39 -3.05 2.45
N PHE A 163 -4.37 -2.21 1.42
CA PHE A 163 -4.09 -0.78 1.59
C PHE A 163 -5.29 -0.09 2.22
N GLY A 164 -5.04 0.74 3.23
CA GLY A 164 -6.07 1.52 3.91
C GLY A 164 -6.79 2.45 2.95
N LEU A 165 -6.06 3.45 2.46
CA LEU A 165 -6.58 4.50 1.59
C LEU A 165 -6.02 4.37 0.17
N ASN A 166 -6.84 4.70 -0.82
CA ASN A 166 -6.44 4.85 -2.21
C ASN A 166 -6.76 6.26 -2.70
N VAL A 167 -5.78 6.92 -3.31
CA VAL A 167 -5.94 8.25 -3.89
C VAL A 167 -5.43 8.25 -5.32
N VAL A 168 -6.27 8.70 -6.24
CA VAL A 168 -5.91 8.81 -7.65
C VAL A 168 -5.57 10.24 -7.98
N LEU A 169 -4.31 10.48 -8.34
CA LEU A 169 -3.88 11.72 -8.93
C LEU A 169 -4.16 11.66 -10.43
N GLY A 170 -5.26 12.29 -10.83
CA GLY A 170 -5.67 12.38 -12.23
C GLY A 170 -6.21 13.77 -12.55
N GLY A 171 -6.35 14.05 -13.84
CA GLY A 171 -6.91 15.30 -14.35
C GLY A 171 -5.89 16.23 -14.98
N LEU A 172 -6.39 17.12 -15.83
CA LEU A 172 -5.58 18.16 -16.44
C LEU A 172 -5.28 19.24 -15.40
N THR A 173 -4.01 19.39 -15.01
CA THR A 173 -3.59 20.53 -14.20
C THR A 173 -3.86 21.82 -14.98
N LEU A 174 -4.62 22.74 -14.38
CA LEU A 174 -5.02 23.97 -15.07
C LEU A 174 -3.79 24.85 -15.35
N PRO A 175 -3.77 25.66 -16.43
CA PRO A 175 -2.61 26.48 -16.78
C PRO A 175 -2.10 27.37 -15.64
N LEU A 176 -3.02 27.92 -14.84
CA LEU A 176 -2.68 28.75 -13.68
C LEU A 176 -1.94 27.95 -12.60
N GLU A 177 -2.46 26.77 -12.24
CA GLU A 177 -1.83 25.87 -11.27
C GLU A 177 -0.48 25.35 -11.77
N ARG A 178 -0.38 25.00 -13.06
CA ARG A 178 0.89 24.59 -13.68
C ARG A 178 1.95 25.67 -13.55
N GLY A 179 1.58 26.93 -13.84
CA GLY A 179 2.49 28.07 -13.68
C GLY A 179 2.96 28.23 -12.22
N GLN A 180 2.06 28.06 -11.25
CA GLN A 180 2.41 28.12 -9.83
C GLN A 180 3.32 26.97 -9.40
N ILE A 181 3.05 25.73 -9.84
CA ILE A 181 3.89 24.56 -9.56
C ILE A 181 5.31 24.79 -10.07
N ILE A 182 5.44 25.21 -11.34
CA ILE A 182 6.75 25.48 -11.96
C ILE A 182 7.46 26.59 -11.21
N ARG A 183 6.78 27.70 -10.89
CA ARG A 183 7.37 28.82 -10.15
C ARG A 183 7.88 28.38 -8.77
N ARG A 184 7.03 27.73 -7.96
CA ARG A 184 7.43 27.26 -6.63
C ARG A 184 8.59 26.26 -6.71
N ARG A 185 8.63 25.42 -7.74
CA ARG A 185 9.75 24.49 -7.96
C ARG A 185 11.04 25.24 -8.29
N LEU A 186 11.00 26.22 -9.18
CA LEU A 186 12.16 27.05 -9.52
C LEU A 186 12.66 27.87 -8.34
N ASP A 187 11.75 28.44 -7.54
CA ASP A 187 12.10 29.18 -6.33
C ASP A 187 12.84 28.27 -5.33
N PHE A 188 12.34 27.04 -5.11
CA PHE A 188 13.00 26.03 -4.28
C PHE A 188 14.36 25.58 -4.84
N ASP A 189 14.46 25.35 -6.16
CA ASP A 189 15.72 24.93 -6.78
C ASP A 189 16.79 26.05 -6.75
N THR A 190 16.37 27.32 -6.72
CA THR A 190 17.26 28.49 -6.65
C THR A 190 17.81 28.71 -5.24
N ASP A 191 16.95 28.69 -4.23
CA ASP A 191 17.35 28.82 -2.82
C ASP A 191 16.42 27.97 -1.93
N PRO A 192 16.78 26.69 -1.67
CA PRO A 192 15.98 25.80 -0.84
C PRO A 192 15.80 26.31 0.59
N GLN A 193 16.80 27.00 1.15
CA GLN A 193 16.77 27.48 2.53
C GLN A 193 15.81 28.64 2.69
N ALA A 194 15.90 29.64 1.82
CA ALA A 194 14.98 30.77 1.82
C ALA A 194 13.54 30.32 1.53
N PHE A 195 13.37 29.38 0.60
CA PHE A 195 12.05 28.82 0.29
C PHE A 195 11.45 28.08 1.49
N CYS A 196 12.19 27.18 2.14
CA CYS A 196 11.69 26.50 3.33
C CYS A 196 11.38 27.50 4.46
N ALA A 197 12.24 28.50 4.69
CA ALA A 197 11.99 29.55 5.67
C ALA A 197 10.71 30.36 5.38
N GLN A 198 10.40 30.60 4.10
CA GLN A 198 9.19 31.29 3.69
C GLN A 198 7.92 30.48 4.01
N TRP A 199 7.96 29.15 3.85
CA TRP A 199 6.81 28.26 4.02
C TRP A 199 6.75 27.57 5.40
N GLU A 200 7.74 27.82 6.26
CA GLU A 200 7.82 27.29 7.61
C GLU A 200 6.59 27.61 8.46
N PRO A 201 5.99 28.83 8.43
CA PRO A 201 4.79 29.12 9.21
C PRO A 201 3.61 28.20 8.87
N GLU A 202 3.34 27.99 7.58
CA GLU A 202 2.26 27.11 7.12
C GLU A 202 2.57 25.64 7.38
N GLN A 203 3.83 25.23 7.21
CA GLN A 203 4.28 23.87 7.49
C GLN A 203 4.17 23.55 9.00
N GLN A 204 4.56 24.50 9.86
CA GLN A 204 4.44 24.37 11.30
C GLN A 204 2.98 24.34 11.75
N ALA A 205 2.11 25.17 11.16
CA ALA A 205 0.67 25.11 11.41
C ALA A 205 0.09 23.73 11.05
N LEU A 206 0.53 23.14 9.92
CA LEU A 206 0.13 21.80 9.50
C LEU A 206 0.62 20.73 10.48
N ARG A 207 1.90 20.81 10.90
CA ARG A 207 2.50 19.92 11.90
C ARG A 207 1.72 19.96 13.22
N THR A 208 1.53 21.16 13.78
CA THR A 208 0.81 21.34 15.05
C THR A 208 -0.62 20.81 14.95
N ARG A 209 -1.30 21.01 13.82
CA ARG A 209 -2.64 20.47 13.59
C ARG A 209 -2.64 18.93 13.59
N CYS A 210 -1.69 18.29 12.91
CA CYS A 210 -1.52 16.83 12.94
C CYS A 210 -1.25 16.31 14.35
N GLU A 211 -0.38 16.99 15.11
CA GLU A 211 -0.03 16.62 16.49
C GLU A 211 -1.24 16.73 17.44
N GLN A 212 -1.99 17.83 17.36
CA GLN A 212 -3.23 18.02 18.12
C GLN A 212 -4.29 16.97 17.79
N ALA A 213 -4.49 16.69 16.50
CA ALA A 213 -5.42 15.67 16.05
C ALA A 213 -5.00 14.27 16.54
N ARG A 214 -3.71 13.93 16.49
CA ARG A 214 -3.19 12.66 17.02
C ARG A 214 -3.40 12.53 18.53
N ALA A 215 -3.21 13.61 19.28
CA ALA A 215 -3.45 13.63 20.72
C ALA A 215 -4.95 13.48 21.06
N ALA A 216 -5.83 14.10 20.27
CA ALA A 216 -7.27 14.04 20.45
C ALA A 216 -7.89 12.71 19.99
N LEU A 217 -7.26 12.00 19.05
CA LEU A 217 -7.80 10.80 18.40
C LEU A 217 -8.36 9.74 19.38
N ALA A 218 -7.67 9.51 20.50
CA ALA A 218 -8.08 8.53 21.51
C ALA A 218 -9.29 8.97 22.34
N SER A 219 -9.59 10.27 22.37
CA SER A 219 -10.75 10.83 23.09
C SER A 219 -12.04 10.80 22.26
N ILE A 220 -11.94 10.68 20.94
CA ILE A 220 -13.10 10.58 20.05
C ILE A 220 -13.63 9.15 20.10
N PRO A 221 -14.84 8.92 20.63
CA PRO A 221 -15.42 7.58 20.67
C PRO A 221 -15.70 7.08 19.26
N LEU A 222 -15.59 5.77 19.08
CA LEU A 222 -16.20 5.08 17.96
C LEU A 222 -17.66 4.84 18.33
N ASP A 223 -18.53 5.76 17.94
CA ASP A 223 -19.94 5.72 18.26
C ASP A 223 -20.71 4.76 17.35
N ASP A 224 -21.74 4.11 17.92
CA ASP A 224 -22.56 3.13 17.22
C ASP A 224 -23.29 3.75 16.02
N GLN A 225 -23.57 5.05 16.06
CA GLN A 225 -24.21 5.78 14.97
C GLN A 225 -23.32 5.86 13.73
N ALA A 226 -22.03 6.22 13.88
CA ALA A 226 -21.09 6.22 12.76
C ALA A 226 -20.87 4.81 12.20
N LEU A 227 -20.82 3.79 13.07
CA LEU A 227 -20.72 2.40 12.66
C LEU A 227 -21.94 1.97 11.83
N GLU A 228 -23.15 2.33 12.26
CA GLU A 228 -24.39 2.06 11.51
C GLU A 228 -24.37 2.73 10.13
N TRP A 229 -24.02 4.02 10.06
CA TRP A 229 -23.93 4.72 8.78
C TRP A 229 -22.91 4.10 7.82
N ILE A 230 -21.73 3.76 8.32
CA ILE A 230 -20.65 3.17 7.52
C ILE A 230 -21.05 1.78 7.02
N THR A 231 -21.56 0.91 7.90
CA THR A 231 -21.94 -0.46 7.52
C THR A 231 -23.08 -0.49 6.50
N GLN A 232 -24.08 0.40 6.64
CA GLN A 232 -25.14 0.56 5.65
C GLN A 232 -24.61 0.99 4.28
N ARG A 233 -23.66 1.93 4.27
CA ARG A 233 -23.05 2.45 3.03
C ARG A 233 -22.07 1.44 2.40
N CYS A 234 -21.31 0.70 3.19
CA CYS A 234 -20.47 -0.42 2.72
C CYS A 234 -21.33 -1.51 2.06
N PHE A 235 -22.44 -1.87 2.68
CA PHE A 235 -23.40 -2.82 2.11
C PHE A 235 -23.97 -2.31 0.78
N ALA A 236 -24.39 -1.04 0.72
CA ALA A 236 -24.90 -0.43 -0.50
C ALA A 236 -23.84 -0.35 -1.62
N ALA A 237 -22.56 -0.18 -1.27
CA ALA A 237 -21.44 -0.14 -2.20
C ALA A 237 -20.98 -1.53 -2.68
N GLY A 238 -21.53 -2.63 -2.14
CA GLY A 238 -21.20 -4.00 -2.54
C GLY A 238 -19.75 -4.40 -2.23
N VAL A 239 -19.18 -3.86 -1.15
CA VAL A 239 -17.81 -4.19 -0.73
C VAL A 239 -17.78 -5.51 0.02
N ASP A 240 -16.80 -6.36 -0.31
CA ASP A 240 -16.60 -7.65 0.34
C ASP A 240 -15.79 -7.50 1.64
N GLY A 241 -16.21 -8.22 2.69
CA GLY A 241 -15.49 -8.28 3.97
C GLY A 241 -15.66 -7.04 4.86
N LEU A 242 -15.03 -7.07 6.05
CA LEU A 242 -15.19 -6.04 7.09
C LEU A 242 -14.05 -5.02 7.12
N ARG A 243 -13.07 -5.15 6.21
CA ARG A 243 -11.88 -4.30 6.20
C ARG A 243 -12.24 -2.87 5.83
N ALA A 244 -13.15 -2.70 4.86
CA ALA A 244 -13.66 -1.40 4.46
C ALA A 244 -14.31 -0.66 5.63
N ASP A 245 -15.16 -1.33 6.40
CA ASP A 245 -15.83 -0.74 7.56
C ASP A 245 -14.81 -0.23 8.60
N LEU A 246 -13.84 -1.07 8.95
CA LEU A 246 -12.81 -0.72 9.93
C LEU A 246 -11.94 0.46 9.47
N VAL A 247 -11.52 0.44 8.21
CA VAL A 247 -10.67 1.48 7.64
C VAL A 247 -11.42 2.79 7.50
N TRP A 248 -12.66 2.75 7.00
CA TRP A 248 -13.50 3.92 6.84
C TRP A 248 -13.80 4.56 8.19
N LEU A 249 -14.15 3.76 9.20
CA LEU A 249 -14.41 4.25 10.55
C LEU A 249 -13.17 4.91 11.18
N ARG A 250 -11.99 4.30 11.02
CA ARG A 250 -10.72 4.88 11.49
C ARG A 250 -10.41 6.18 10.77
N ALA A 251 -10.58 6.22 9.45
CA ALA A 251 -10.35 7.41 8.64
C ALA A 251 -11.31 8.55 9.01
N ALA A 252 -12.59 8.24 9.24
CA ALA A 252 -13.59 9.20 9.67
C ALA A 252 -13.28 9.74 11.07
N ARG A 253 -12.84 8.88 12.00
CA ARG A 253 -12.36 9.33 13.32
C ARG A 253 -11.13 10.23 13.22
N ALA A 254 -10.16 9.87 12.38
CA ALA A 254 -8.99 10.70 12.12
C ALA A 254 -9.36 12.04 11.49
N HIS A 255 -10.38 12.07 10.62
CA HIS A 255 -10.89 13.29 10.01
C HIS A 255 -11.64 14.18 11.02
N ALA A 256 -12.43 13.59 11.91
CA ALA A 256 -13.05 14.31 13.03
C ALA A 256 -11.98 14.97 13.92
N ALA A 257 -10.92 14.24 14.25
CA ALA A 257 -9.77 14.77 14.99
C ALA A 257 -9.07 15.89 14.22
N TRP A 258 -8.89 15.73 12.90
CA TRP A 258 -8.30 16.73 12.01
C TRP A 258 -9.08 18.05 11.96
N ARG A 259 -10.41 17.99 12.08
CA ARG A 259 -11.27 19.18 12.21
C ARG A 259 -11.35 19.75 13.62
N GLY A 260 -10.81 19.05 14.63
CA GLY A 260 -10.94 19.42 16.03
C GLY A 260 -12.32 19.13 16.64
N ALA A 261 -13.06 18.17 16.08
CA ALA A 261 -14.34 17.72 16.63
C ALA A 261 -14.16 16.64 17.71
N ALA A 262 -15.12 16.54 18.63
CA ALA A 262 -15.12 15.54 19.70
C ALA A 262 -15.90 14.25 19.34
N ALA A 263 -16.59 14.23 18.21
CA ALA A 263 -17.40 13.11 17.72
C ALA A 263 -17.33 13.04 16.19
N ILE A 264 -17.59 11.84 15.65
CA ILE A 264 -17.64 11.59 14.21
C ILE A 264 -18.96 12.13 13.66
N GLY A 265 -18.89 13.02 12.67
CA GLY A 265 -20.07 13.52 11.95
C GLY A 265 -20.19 12.90 10.56
N GLU A 266 -21.35 13.06 9.93
CA GLU A 266 -21.59 12.59 8.56
C GLU A 266 -20.59 13.16 7.55
N GLN A 267 -20.23 14.44 7.69
CA GLN A 267 -19.20 15.10 6.89
C GLN A 267 -17.81 14.43 6.98
N ASP A 268 -17.49 13.77 8.10
CA ASP A 268 -16.22 13.05 8.25
C ASP A 268 -16.24 11.73 7.49
N ILE A 269 -17.40 11.07 7.50
CA ILE A 269 -17.63 9.83 6.76
C ILE A 269 -17.60 10.11 5.27
N ASP A 270 -18.30 11.15 4.82
CA ASP A 270 -18.34 11.56 3.41
C ASP A 270 -16.95 11.94 2.87
N ALA A 271 -16.19 12.72 3.64
CA ALA A 271 -14.89 13.24 3.21
C ALA A 271 -13.85 12.13 2.91
N VAL A 272 -13.96 10.97 3.56
CA VAL A 272 -13.00 9.87 3.41
C VAL A 272 -13.59 8.66 2.68
N ALA A 273 -14.85 8.72 2.27
CA ALA A 273 -15.59 7.63 1.65
C ALA A 273 -14.87 7.11 0.39
N GLU A 274 -14.48 8.04 -0.50
CA GLU A 274 -13.83 7.67 -1.75
C GLU A 274 -12.45 7.05 -1.50
N PHE A 275 -11.69 7.56 -0.52
CA PHE A 275 -10.38 7.02 -0.18
C PHE A 275 -10.46 5.59 0.35
N ALA A 276 -11.49 5.28 1.14
CA ALA A 276 -11.66 3.97 1.74
C ALA A 276 -12.33 2.96 0.80
N LEU A 277 -13.23 3.38 -0.09
CA LEU A 277 -14.03 2.45 -0.88
C LEU A 277 -13.51 2.20 -2.28
N ARG A 278 -12.82 3.15 -2.91
CA ARG A 278 -12.57 3.12 -4.36
C ARG A 278 -11.93 1.83 -4.86
N HIS A 279 -10.84 1.40 -4.24
CA HIS A 279 -10.10 0.18 -4.60
C HIS A 279 -10.76 -1.12 -4.10
N ARG A 280 -11.89 -1.00 -3.39
CA ARG A 280 -12.67 -2.11 -2.83
C ARG A 280 -14.03 -2.28 -3.49
N ARG A 281 -14.51 -1.26 -4.21
CA ARG A 281 -15.69 -1.38 -5.05
C ARG A 281 -15.35 -2.41 -6.11
N ARG A 282 -16.15 -3.47 -6.20
CA ARG A 282 -16.20 -4.24 -7.44
C ARG A 282 -16.57 -3.25 -8.53
N GLU A 283 -15.77 -3.20 -9.59
CA GLU A 283 -16.39 -2.94 -10.88
C GLU A 283 -17.53 -3.94 -10.95
N LEU A 284 -18.77 -3.44 -10.93
CA LEU A 284 -19.90 -4.20 -11.41
C LEU A 284 -19.56 -4.48 -12.87
N GLY A 285 -18.72 -5.49 -13.09
CA GLY A 285 -18.48 -6.04 -14.39
C GLY A 285 -19.86 -6.32 -14.92
N THR A 286 -20.20 -5.62 -15.99
CA THR A 286 -21.29 -5.98 -16.88
C THR A 286 -21.35 -7.51 -16.85
N PRO A 287 -22.45 -8.14 -16.38
CA PRO A 287 -22.48 -9.58 -16.31
C PRO A 287 -22.07 -10.05 -17.70
N ALA A 288 -20.92 -10.73 -17.79
CA ALA A 288 -20.45 -11.28 -19.05
C ALA A 288 -21.67 -11.95 -19.66
N PRO A 289 -22.08 -11.60 -20.90
CA PRO A 289 -23.31 -12.12 -21.46
C PRO A 289 -23.22 -13.63 -21.31
N GLN A 290 -24.10 -14.18 -20.48
CA GLN A 290 -24.20 -15.61 -20.28
C GLN A 290 -24.25 -16.17 -21.69
N SER A 291 -23.22 -16.93 -22.06
CA SER A 291 -23.18 -17.59 -23.34
C SER A 291 -24.42 -18.46 -23.39
N SER A 292 -25.43 -17.99 -24.13
CA SER A 292 -26.66 -18.73 -24.36
C SER A 292 -26.24 -20.12 -24.82
N PRO A 293 -26.76 -21.20 -24.21
CA PRO A 293 -26.46 -22.53 -24.71
C PRO A 293 -26.89 -22.56 -26.17
N ALA A 294 -25.93 -22.87 -27.05
CA ALA A 294 -26.19 -22.96 -28.48
C ALA A 294 -27.41 -23.88 -28.71
N PRO A 295 -28.36 -23.51 -29.58
CA PRO A 295 -29.48 -24.38 -29.89
C PRO A 295 -28.93 -25.67 -30.49
N GLN A 296 -29.22 -26.79 -29.82
CA GLN A 296 -28.89 -28.12 -30.28
C GLN A 296 -29.63 -28.37 -31.60
N SER A 297 -28.89 -28.49 -32.70
CA SER A 297 -29.40 -29.00 -33.97
C SER A 297 -29.93 -30.42 -33.77
N PRO A 298 -31.11 -30.79 -34.30
CA PRO A 298 -31.59 -32.16 -34.21
C PRO A 298 -30.66 -33.09 -35.01
N ALA A 299 -30.00 -34.01 -34.30
CA ALA A 299 -29.21 -35.06 -34.92
C ALA A 299 -30.15 -36.01 -35.70
N ALA A 300 -29.91 -36.12 -37.00
CA ALA A 300 -30.49 -37.16 -37.83
C ALA A 300 -29.99 -38.55 -37.36
N GLN A 301 -30.93 -39.45 -37.13
CA GLN A 301 -30.69 -40.84 -36.77
C GLN A 301 -29.98 -41.58 -37.92
N ALA A 302 -28.84 -42.20 -37.61
CA ALA A 302 -28.32 -43.34 -38.35
C ALA A 302 -27.75 -44.32 -37.32
N GLY A 303 -28.23 -45.57 -37.36
CA GLY A 303 -28.17 -46.54 -36.27
C GLY A 303 -26.82 -47.22 -36.00
N ASN A 304 -26.82 -47.91 -34.85
CA ASN A 304 -25.92 -48.99 -34.39
C ASN A 304 -24.45 -48.60 -34.16
N SER A 305 -23.79 -48.91 -33.06
CA SER A 305 -23.91 -50.05 -32.13
C SER A 305 -23.01 -49.84 -30.90
N SER A 306 -23.24 -50.69 -29.89
CA SER A 306 -22.35 -51.15 -28.81
C SER A 306 -22.04 -50.24 -27.62
N GLU A 307 -22.64 -50.63 -26.48
CA GLU A 307 -21.99 -50.95 -25.20
C GLU A 307 -21.19 -49.87 -24.44
N GLY A 308 -21.56 -49.69 -23.17
CA GLY A 308 -20.59 -49.35 -22.11
C GLY A 308 -20.96 -48.18 -21.22
N GLN A 309 -21.54 -48.47 -20.07
CA GLN A 309 -21.66 -47.57 -18.91
C GLN A 309 -20.29 -47.22 -18.31
N GLY A 310 -20.19 -46.02 -17.70
CA GLY A 310 -19.16 -45.64 -16.72
C GLY A 310 -19.17 -44.12 -16.55
N GLN A 311 -19.67 -43.52 -15.47
CA GLN A 311 -19.22 -43.61 -14.07
C GLN A 311 -17.69 -43.55 -13.95
N TRP A 312 -17.16 -42.33 -13.87
CA TRP A 312 -15.80 -42.08 -13.39
C TRP A 312 -15.83 -40.89 -12.44
N GLY A 313 -16.14 -41.23 -11.18
CA GLY A 313 -15.63 -40.47 -10.05
C GLY A 313 -14.13 -40.74 -9.90
N GLU A 314 -13.47 -39.82 -9.19
CA GLU A 314 -12.17 -39.96 -8.52
C GLU A 314 -11.12 -40.84 -9.20
N MET A 315 -10.14 -40.19 -9.85
CA MET A 315 -8.84 -40.82 -10.04
C MET A 315 -7.81 -40.17 -9.10
N PRO A 316 -7.19 -40.93 -8.18
CA PRO A 316 -5.99 -40.46 -7.48
C PRO A 316 -4.81 -40.37 -8.47
N ALA A 317 -3.88 -39.45 -8.19
CA ALA A 317 -2.73 -39.20 -9.04
C ALA A 317 -1.86 -40.46 -9.20
N GLN A 318 -1.67 -40.90 -10.46
CA GLN A 318 -0.72 -41.97 -10.79
C GLN A 318 0.69 -41.39 -10.93
N ALA A 319 1.62 -41.96 -10.16
CA ALA A 319 3.05 -41.66 -10.29
C ALA A 319 3.59 -42.24 -11.60
N LEU A 320 4.10 -41.36 -12.48
CA LEU A 320 4.82 -41.76 -13.69
C LEU A 320 6.27 -42.13 -13.34
N PRO A 321 6.81 -43.24 -13.84
CA PRO A 321 8.23 -43.57 -13.65
C PRO A 321 9.12 -42.58 -14.41
N THR A 322 9.98 -41.88 -13.68
CA THR A 322 11.05 -41.07 -14.26
C THR A 322 12.04 -41.98 -15.00
N GLY A 323 12.15 -41.81 -16.31
CA GLY A 323 13.13 -42.50 -17.14
C GLY A 323 14.58 -42.28 -16.69
N ALA A 324 15.46 -43.19 -17.10
CA ALA A 324 16.85 -43.26 -16.67
C ALA A 324 17.62 -41.93 -16.81
N ARG A 325 18.45 -41.62 -15.80
CA ARG A 325 19.37 -40.47 -15.76
C ARG A 325 20.18 -40.39 -17.07
N ARG A 326 20.01 -39.32 -17.84
CA ARG A 326 20.97 -38.94 -18.89
C ARG A 326 22.24 -38.43 -18.23
N GLU A 327 23.36 -39.09 -18.50
CA GLU A 327 24.68 -38.59 -18.13
C GLU A 327 24.98 -37.27 -18.86
N VAL A 328 25.48 -36.29 -18.11
CA VAL A 328 25.80 -34.96 -18.61
C VAL A 328 27.18 -35.01 -19.26
N PRO A 329 27.37 -34.56 -20.52
CA PRO A 329 28.67 -34.60 -21.16
C PRO A 329 29.65 -33.62 -20.49
N SER A 330 30.82 -34.12 -20.09
CA SER A 330 31.90 -33.33 -19.50
C SER A 330 32.54 -32.42 -20.55
N TRP A 331 32.54 -31.12 -20.31
CA TRP A 331 33.26 -30.15 -21.14
C TRP A 331 34.73 -30.04 -20.68
N PRO A 332 35.71 -30.10 -21.59
CA PRO A 332 37.12 -29.97 -21.22
C PRO A 332 37.43 -28.53 -20.77
N LYS A 333 38.19 -28.39 -19.68
CA LYS A 333 38.72 -27.11 -19.20
C LYS A 333 39.71 -26.56 -20.23
N LYS A 334 39.56 -25.29 -20.61
CA LYS A 334 40.51 -24.58 -21.49
C LYS A 334 41.89 -24.46 -20.79
N PRO A 335 42.98 -24.49 -21.57
CA PRO A 335 44.36 -24.44 -21.06
C PRO A 335 44.74 -23.10 -20.46
#